data_AF-A0A1L9VXN9-F1
#
_entry.id   AF-A0A1L9VXN9-F1
#
_cell.length_a   1.000
_cell.length_b   1.000
_cell.length_c   1.000
_cell.angle_alpha   90.00
_cell.angle_beta   90.00
_cell.angle_gamma   90.00
#
_symmetry.space_group_name_H-M   'P 1'
#
loop_
_entity.id
_entity.type
_entity.pdbx_description
1 polymer ?
#
loop_
_entity_poly.entity_id
_entity_poly.type
_entity_poly.pdbx_seq_one_letter_code
_entity_poly.pdbx_strand_id
1 'polypeptide(L)' 'STCSASMVALHEACVVIDRGYCVSAIVGGTNPILRPSCTTMMSEQGVLSPDGSCKTFSTAANRYTRGEAA' A
#
# COMPACT_ATOMS: atom_id res chain seq x y z
N SER A 1 -0.57 -6.64 -8.44
CA SER A 1 0.24 -6.10 -7.33
C SER A 1 -0.21 -4.67 -7.09
N THR A 2 -0.91 -4.40 -5.98
CA THR A 2 -1.52 -3.09 -5.69
C THR A 2 -1.10 -2.67 -4.29
N CYS A 3 -1.95 -2.89 -3.28
CA CYS A 3 -1.67 -2.56 -1.88
C CYS A 3 -0.51 -3.38 -1.29
N SER A 4 -0.18 -4.52 -1.90
CA SER A 4 0.89 -5.43 -1.48
C SER A 4 2.17 -5.30 -2.32
N ALA A 5 2.27 -4.31 -3.21
CA ALA A 5 3.37 -4.22 -4.18
C ALA A 5 4.76 -4.20 -3.52
N SER A 6 4.93 -3.45 -2.42
CA SER A 6 6.20 -3.39 -1.68
C SER A 6 6.57 -4.73 -1.02
N MET A 7 5.59 -5.46 -0.48
CA MET A 7 5.82 -6.81 0.07
C MET A 7 6.14 -7.83 -1.01
N VAL A 8 5.53 -7.73 -2.20
CA VAL A 8 5.89 -8.58 -3.35
C VAL A 8 7.33 -8.27 -3.79
N ALA A 9 7.73 -7.00 -3.86
CA ALA A 9 9.12 -6.63 -4.17
C ALA A 9 10.12 -7.18 -3.14
N LEU A 10 9.77 -7.15 -1.84
CA LEU A 10 10.57 -7.77 -0.78
C LEU A 10 10.64 -9.28 -0.93
N HIS A 11 9.52 -9.93 -1.25
CA HIS A 11 9.48 -11.37 -1.48
C HIS A 11 10.41 -11.78 -2.62
N GLU A 12 10.35 -11.07 -3.76
CA GLU A 12 11.23 -11.33 -4.90
C GLU A 12 12.71 -11.14 -4.52
N ALA A 13 13.04 -10.07 -3.77
CA ALA A 13 14.40 -9.84 -3.28
C ALA A 13 14.91 -11.02 -2.42
N CYS A 14 14.08 -11.53 -1.51
CA CYS A 14 14.43 -12.72 -0.73
C CYS A 14 14.67 -13.94 -1.61
N VAL A 15 13.79 -14.19 -2.59
CA VAL A 15 13.89 -15.34 -3.50
C VAL A 15 15.19 -15.29 -4.32
N VAL A 16 15.58 -14.12 -4.84
CA VAL A 16 16.80 -14.02 -5.67
C VAL A 16 18.08 -14.13 -4.85
N ILE A 17 18.07 -13.65 -3.60
CA ILE A 17 19.20 -13.79 -2.67
C ILE A 17 19.37 -15.24 -2.24
N ASP A 18 18.27 -15.90 -1.84
CA ASP A 18 18.27 -17.31 -1.41
C ASP A 18 18.77 -18.25 -2.51
N ARG A 19 18.40 -17.97 -3.76
CA ARG A 19 18.87 -18.72 -4.94
C ARG A 19 20.30 -18.39 -5.37
N GLY A 20 20.98 -17.46 -4.70
CA GLY A 20 22.36 -17.08 -4.99
C GLY A 20 22.54 -16.25 -6.26
N TYR A 21 21.47 -15.66 -6.82
CA TYR A 21 21.57 -14.77 -7.98
C TYR A 21 22.20 -13.42 -7.61
N CYS A 22 22.05 -12.98 -6.37
CA CYS A 22 22.75 -11.84 -5.80
C CYS A 22 23.03 -12.04 -4.31
N VAL A 23 23.99 -11.28 -3.78
CA VAL A 23 24.34 -11.29 -2.35
C VAL A 23 23.60 -10.22 -1.55
N SER A 24 22.99 -9.26 -2.24
CA SER A 24 22.27 -8.13 -1.64
C SER A 24 21.30 -7.55 -2.66
N ALA A 25 20.21 -6.96 -2.16
CA ALA A 25 19.19 -6.27 -2.95
C ALA A 25 18.67 -5.05 -2.18
N ILE A 26 18.34 -3.98 -2.91
CA ILE A 26 17.67 -2.79 -2.37
C ILE A 26 16.21 -2.87 -2.77
N VAL A 27 15.31 -2.72 -1.79
CA VAL A 27 13.86 -2.73 -2.00
C VAL A 27 13.27 -1.45 -1.43
N GLY A 28 12.36 -0.83 -2.18
CA GLY A 28 11.63 0.37 -1.78
C GLY A 28 10.17 0.31 -2.18
N GLY A 29 9.34 1.17 -1.58
CA GLY A 29 7.91 1.24 -1.85
C GLY A 29 7.36 2.64 -1.64
N THR A 30 6.82 3.23 -2.71
CA THR A 30 6.35 4.63 -2.71
C THR A 30 4.85 4.70 -3.03
N ASN A 31 4.12 5.62 -2.40
CA ASN A 31 2.72 5.90 -2.72
C ASN A 31 2.38 7.40 -2.60
N PRO A 32 2.70 8.24 -3.59
CA PRO A 32 2.35 9.66 -3.58
C PRO A 32 0.89 9.89 -4.02
N ILE A 33 0.19 10.76 -3.31
CA ILE A 33 -1.19 11.19 -3.55
C ILE A 33 -1.15 12.57 -4.21
N LEU A 34 -0.87 12.57 -5.52
CA LEU A 34 -0.63 13.83 -6.26
C LEU A 34 -1.90 14.45 -6.85
N ARG A 35 -2.97 13.67 -7.04
CA ARG A 35 -4.18 14.11 -7.75
C ARG A 35 -5.45 13.79 -6.95
N PRO A 36 -6.35 14.76 -6.78
CA PRO A 36 -7.61 14.55 -6.06
C PRO A 36 -8.56 13.60 -6.80
N SER A 37 -8.51 13.53 -8.14
CA SER A 37 -9.37 12.65 -8.94
C SER A 37 -9.29 11.18 -8.53
N CYS A 38 -8.10 10.72 -8.13
CA CYS A 38 -7.91 9.35 -7.65
C CYS A 38 -8.61 9.13 -6.29
N THR A 39 -8.56 10.12 -5.40
CA THR A 39 -9.29 10.08 -4.13
C THR A 39 -10.80 10.13 -4.35
N THR A 40 -11.28 11.00 -5.25
CA THR A 40 -12.70 11.09 -5.62
C THR A 40 -13.21 9.76 -6.17
N MET A 41 -12.49 9.16 -7.13
CA MET A 41 -12.83 7.86 -7.70
C MET A 41 -12.87 6.77 -6.61
N MET A 42 -11.90 6.72 -5.70
CA MET A 42 -11.90 5.75 -4.59
C MET A 42 -13.03 6.00 -3.59
N SER A 43 -13.43 7.25 -3.40
CA SER A 43 -14.59 7.61 -2.57
C SER A 43 -15.90 7.15 -3.21
N GLU A 44 -16.06 7.34 -4.53
CA GLU A 44 -17.21 6.88 -5.31
C GLU A 44 -17.33 5.35 -5.32
N GLN A 45 -16.20 4.65 -5.32
CA GLN A 45 -16.14 3.19 -5.16
C GLN A 45 -16.46 2.73 -3.73
N GLY A 46 -16.65 3.65 -2.78
CA GLY A 46 -17.02 3.33 -1.41
C GLY A 46 -15.93 2.58 -0.64
N VAL A 47 -14.65 2.82 -0.95
CA VAL A 47 -13.52 2.19 -0.25
C VAL A 47 -12.85 3.10 0.78
N LEU A 48 -13.19 4.40 0.81
CA LEU A 48 -12.64 5.36 1.76
C LEU A 48 -13.55 5.61 2.95
N SER A 49 -12.95 5.75 4.14
CA SER A 49 -13.65 6.18 5.35
C SER A 49 -14.01 7.67 5.24
N PRO A 50 -15.27 8.06 5.47
CA PRO A 50 -15.67 9.47 5.53
C PRO A 50 -14.98 10.25 6.65
N ASP A 51 -14.55 9.55 7.71
CA ASP A 51 -13.89 10.14 8.87
C ASP A 51 -12.39 10.34 8.66
N GLY A 52 -11.85 9.92 7.50
CA GLY A 52 -10.44 10.06 7.17
C GLY A 52 -9.48 9.20 7.99
N SER A 53 -9.99 8.23 8.77
CA SER A 53 -9.18 7.40 9.67
C SER A 53 -9.44 5.91 9.49
N CYS A 54 -8.37 5.11 9.48
CA CYS A 54 -8.45 3.66 9.62
C CYS A 54 -8.76 3.30 11.08
N LYS A 55 -9.95 2.78 11.37
CA LYS A 55 -10.36 2.36 12.71
C LYS A 55 -10.20 0.85 12.89
N THR A 56 -8.97 0.36 12.74
CA THR A 56 -8.69 -1.08 12.71
C THR A 56 -9.25 -1.78 13.94
N PHE A 57 -10.03 -2.85 13.73
CA PHE A 57 -10.68 -3.67 14.77
C PHE A 57 -11.74 -2.96 15.64
N SER A 58 -12.13 -1.72 15.31
CA SER A 58 -13.21 -1.02 15.99
C SER A 58 -14.58 -1.45 15.47
N THR A 59 -15.61 -1.46 16.33
CA THR A 59 -17.02 -1.58 15.91
C THR A 59 -17.47 -0.39 15.05
N ALA A 60 -16.79 0.75 15.13
CA ALA A 60 -17.04 1.94 14.31
C ALA A 60 -16.24 1.94 12.98
N ALA A 61 -15.57 0.83 12.63
CA ALA A 61 -14.80 0.72 11.40
C ALA A 61 -15.68 0.85 10.16
N ASN A 62 -15.33 1.80 9.30
CA ASN A 62 -16.13 2.19 8.13
C ASN A 62 -15.26 2.44 6.90
N ARG A 63 -14.31 1.52 6.63
CA ARG A 63 -13.30 1.49 5.55
C ARG A 63 -11.95 2.12 5.95
N TYR A 64 -11.03 2.27 4.97
CA TYR A 64 -9.64 2.72 5.17
C TYR A 64 -9.46 4.18 4.73
N THR A 65 -8.32 4.78 5.08
CA THR A 65 -7.89 6.10 4.59
C THR A 65 -6.62 5.98 3.77
N ARG A 66 -6.44 6.85 2.77
CA ARG A 66 -5.20 6.87 1.96
C ARG A 66 -4.07 7.47 2.79
N GLY A 67 -2.85 6.96 2.61
CA GLY A 67 -1.65 7.51 3.22
C GLY A 67 -0.49 7.55 2.22
N GLU A 68 0.42 8.49 2.39
CA GLU A 68 1.65 8.60 1.60
C GLU A 68 2.83 7.96 2.35
N ALA A 69 3.77 7.38 1.59
CA ALA A 69 5.00 6.79 2.12
C ALA A 69 6.07 6.69 1.01
N ALA A 70 7.33 6.53 1.42
CA ALA A 70 8.50 6.26 0.57
C ALA A 70 9.40 5.20 1.22
#